data_AF-A0A6A4U2E4-F1
#
_entry.id   AF-A0A6A4U2E4-F1
#
_cell.length_a   1.000
_cell.length_b   1.000
_cell.length_c   1.000
_cell.angle_alpha   90.00
_cell.angle_beta   90.00
_cell.angle_gamma   90.00
#
_symmetry.space_group_name_H-M   'P 1'
#
loop_
_entity.id
_entity.type
_entity.pdbx_description
1 polymer ?
#
loop_
_entity_poly.entity_id
_entity_poly.type
_entity_poly.pdbx_seq_one_letter_code
_entity_poly.pdbx_strand_id
1 'polypeptide(L)'
;MRAVRFHAARDIRVEDVAAPSDALAPDDVLVEPFCCGICGTDLHEYIAGPIVTPQTPHVFTGASNPQILGHEFSARVKKVGSAVSHVSPGDRVSIQPLLSPRDDYYAKRGLYHLSPKMGCVGLSWAWGGMAEQAVVKDYNAQPIPQNLTDEQGAMIEPAAVAMYGVDRGGVTAGSTVLVSGARLAR
;
A
#
# COMPACT_ATOMS: atom_id res chain seq x y z
N MET A 1 6.90 -14.41 -11.99
CA MET A 1 5.59 -14.24 -11.33
C MET A 1 4.84 -13.15 -12.07
N ARG A 2 3.52 -13.26 -12.18
CA ARG A 2 2.73 -12.25 -12.88
C ARG A 2 2.52 -11.01 -12.02
N ALA A 3 2.61 -9.84 -12.64
CA ALA A 3 2.34 -8.55 -12.02
C ALA A 3 1.70 -7.57 -13.02
N VAL A 4 0.85 -6.68 -12.52
CA VAL A 4 0.31 -5.54 -13.27
C VAL A 4 1.29 -4.39 -13.17
N ARG A 5 1.83 -3.94 -14.31
CA ARG A 5 2.89 -2.95 -14.39
C ARG A 5 2.47 -1.71 -15.14
N PHE A 6 2.64 -0.58 -14.46
CA PHE A 6 2.51 0.74 -15.04
C PHE A 6 3.82 1.17 -15.71
N HIS A 7 3.77 1.40 -17.01
CA HIS A 7 4.91 1.91 -17.79
C HIS A 7 4.78 3.41 -18.07
N ALA A 8 3.57 3.84 -18.46
CA ALA A 8 3.25 5.23 -18.75
C ALA A 8 1.72 5.42 -18.80
N ALA A 9 1.27 6.66 -18.98
CA ALA A 9 -0.14 6.93 -19.30
C ALA A 9 -0.63 6.03 -20.44
N ARG A 10 -1.76 5.38 -20.18
CA ARG A 10 -2.47 4.42 -21.04
C ARG A 10 -1.68 3.15 -21.37
N ASP A 11 -0.60 2.89 -20.64
CA ASP A 11 0.27 1.74 -20.82
C ASP A 11 0.45 0.98 -19.50
N ILE A 12 -0.52 0.12 -19.21
CA ILE A 12 -0.48 -0.87 -18.14
C ILE A 12 -0.51 -2.25 -18.76
N ARG A 13 0.38 -3.13 -18.30
CA ARG A 13 0.56 -4.48 -18.86
C ARG A 13 0.59 -5.52 -17.76
N VAL A 14 0.10 -6.72 -18.05
CA VAL A 14 0.37 -7.90 -17.23
C VAL A 14 1.65 -8.53 -17.75
N GLU A 15 2.67 -8.64 -16.91
CA GLU A 15 4.00 -9.11 -17.28
C GLU A 15 4.49 -10.17 -16.31
N ASP A 16 5.36 -11.06 -16.80
CA ASP A 16 6.19 -11.90 -15.95
C ASP A 16 7.40 -11.10 -15.46
N VAL A 17 7.49 -10.94 -14.15
CA VAL A 17 8.64 -10.34 -13.46
C VAL A 17 9.36 -11.35 -12.58
N ALA A 18 10.59 -11.02 -12.19
CA ALA A 18 11.29 -11.76 -11.16
C ALA A 18 10.46 -11.74 -9.86
N ALA A 19 10.33 -12.92 -9.23
CA ALA A 19 9.76 -12.99 -7.89
C ALA A 19 10.72 -12.33 -6.87
N PRO A 20 10.22 -11.90 -5.70
CA PRO A 20 11.07 -11.47 -4.60
C PRO A 20 12.16 -12.49 -4.27
N SER A 21 13.35 -11.98 -3.90
CA SER A 21 14.44 -12.81 -3.40
C SER A 21 14.04 -13.53 -2.11
N ASP A 22 14.54 -14.74 -1.91
CA ASP A 22 14.41 -15.46 -0.64
C ASP A 22 15.16 -14.76 0.51
N ALA A 23 16.19 -13.96 0.19
CA ALA A 23 16.94 -13.19 1.18
C ALA A 23 16.23 -11.86 1.47
N LEU A 24 15.35 -11.87 2.48
CA LEU A 24 14.66 -10.68 2.98
C LEU A 24 15.57 -9.83 3.86
N ALA A 25 15.38 -8.50 3.83
CA ALA A 25 15.98 -7.65 4.87
C ALA A 25 15.40 -8.00 6.25
N PRO A 26 16.10 -7.65 7.36
CA PRO A 26 15.63 -7.99 8.70
C PRO A 26 14.22 -7.49 9.02
N ASP A 27 13.81 -6.36 8.46
CA ASP A 27 12.53 -5.67 8.68
C ASP A 27 11.54 -5.83 7.51
N ASP A 28 11.79 -6.77 6.59
CA ASP A 28 10.91 -7.03 5.45
C ASP A 28 9.91 -8.15 5.76
N VAL A 29 8.75 -8.09 5.12
CA VAL A 29 7.73 -9.14 5.11
C VAL A 29 7.39 -9.46 3.66
N LEU A 30 7.56 -10.73 3.29
CA LEU A 30 7.10 -11.27 2.02
C LEU A 30 5.66 -11.73 2.16
N VAL A 31 4.78 -11.18 1.34
CA VAL A 31 3.35 -11.46 1.37
C VAL A 31 2.85 -11.96 0.03
N GLU A 32 1.76 -12.72 0.08
CA GLU A 32 1.00 -13.23 -1.06
C GLU A 32 -0.40 -12.58 -1.05
N PRO A 33 -0.64 -11.56 -1.90
CA PRO A 33 -1.93 -10.87 -1.95
C PRO A 33 -3.10 -11.83 -2.23
N PHE A 34 -4.20 -11.66 -1.48
CA PHE A 34 -5.46 -12.37 -1.75
C PHE A 34 -6.29 -11.63 -2.78
N CYS A 35 -6.46 -10.33 -2.54
CA CYS A 35 -7.20 -9.41 -3.39
C CYS A 35 -6.62 -8.01 -3.25
N CYS A 36 -6.71 -7.23 -4.33
CA CYS A 36 -6.29 -5.84 -4.36
C CYS A 36 -7.42 -5.01 -4.96
N GLY A 37 -7.85 -3.98 -4.24
CA GLY A 37 -8.72 -2.92 -4.74
C GLY A 37 -8.01 -2.07 -5.80
N ILE A 38 -8.82 -1.37 -6.60
CA ILE A 38 -8.35 -0.38 -7.57
C ILE A 38 -8.78 0.98 -7.06
N CYS A 39 -7.80 1.83 -6.76
CA CYS A 39 -8.05 3.18 -6.27
C CYS A 39 -8.32 4.15 -7.42
N GLY A 40 -8.94 5.29 -7.10
CA GLY A 40 -9.00 6.42 -8.01
C GLY A 40 -7.60 6.90 -8.45
N THR A 41 -6.60 6.80 -7.58
CA THR A 41 -5.20 7.14 -7.90
C THR A 41 -4.65 6.26 -9.02
N ASP A 42 -4.90 4.94 -9.00
CA ASP A 42 -4.46 4.03 -10.06
C ASP A 42 -5.07 4.41 -11.42
N LEU A 43 -6.34 4.83 -11.43
CA LEU A 43 -7.01 5.33 -12.64
C LEU A 43 -6.41 6.65 -13.13
N HIS A 44 -6.05 7.56 -12.22
CA HIS A 44 -5.39 8.81 -12.58
C HIS A 44 -3.99 8.58 -13.17
N GLU A 45 -3.22 7.64 -12.61
CA GLU A 45 -1.96 7.18 -13.20
C GLU A 45 -2.18 6.64 -14.61
N TYR A 46 -3.14 5.73 -14.79
CA TYR A 46 -3.45 5.19 -16.11
C TYR A 46 -3.86 6.26 -17.12
N ILE A 47 -4.69 7.23 -16.75
CA ILE A 47 -5.22 8.20 -17.72
C ILE A 47 -4.20 9.29 -18.06
N ALA A 48 -3.49 9.80 -17.06
CA ALA A 48 -2.72 11.05 -17.15
C ALA A 48 -1.29 10.95 -16.61
N GLY A 49 -0.90 9.81 -16.02
CA GLY A 49 0.36 9.62 -15.31
C GLY A 49 1.62 9.68 -16.17
N PRO A 50 2.80 9.63 -15.53
CA PRO A 50 3.00 9.46 -14.08
C PRO A 50 2.67 10.72 -13.24
N ILE A 51 1.87 10.57 -12.17
CA ILE A 51 1.50 11.65 -11.22
C ILE A 51 2.19 11.45 -9.85
N VAL A 52 1.93 10.32 -9.20
CA VAL A 52 2.50 9.87 -7.93
C VAL A 52 3.65 8.89 -8.19
N THR A 53 3.53 8.08 -9.25
CA THR A 53 4.60 7.16 -9.63
C THR A 53 5.89 7.91 -10.04
N PRO A 54 7.07 7.48 -9.58
CA PRO A 54 8.30 8.25 -9.76
C PRO A 54 8.85 8.20 -11.19
N GLN A 55 9.02 9.37 -11.82
CA GLN A 55 9.76 9.52 -13.09
C GLN A 55 11.28 9.40 -12.92
N THR A 56 11.78 9.85 -11.77
CA THR A 56 13.16 9.66 -11.31
C THR A 56 13.16 8.87 -10.01
N PRO A 57 14.23 8.14 -9.68
CA PRO A 57 14.29 7.33 -8.45
C PRO A 57 13.76 8.08 -7.23
N HIS A 58 12.75 7.51 -6.58
CA HIS A 58 12.11 8.11 -5.43
C HIS A 58 13.12 8.30 -4.29
N VAL A 59 13.13 9.49 -3.68
CA VAL A 59 14.19 9.94 -2.76
C VAL A 59 14.43 9.01 -1.57
N PHE A 60 13.42 8.28 -1.13
CA PHE A 60 13.53 7.38 0.01
C PHE A 60 13.61 5.90 -0.38
N THR A 61 12.81 5.51 -1.36
CA THR A 61 12.62 4.09 -1.70
C THR A 61 13.48 3.64 -2.88
N GLY A 62 14.05 4.59 -3.63
CA GLY A 62 14.79 4.33 -4.87
C GLY A 62 13.92 3.83 -6.02
N ALA A 63 12.61 3.65 -5.81
CA ALA A 63 11.69 3.12 -6.82
C ALA A 63 11.60 4.05 -8.03
N SER A 64 11.47 3.48 -9.22
CA SER A 64 11.29 4.18 -10.49
C SER A 64 10.35 3.39 -11.39
N ASN A 65 9.69 4.08 -12.34
CA ASN A 65 8.91 3.40 -13.36
C ASN A 65 9.79 2.45 -14.20
N PRO A 66 9.28 1.28 -14.63
CA PRO A 66 7.88 0.84 -14.50
C PRO A 66 7.54 0.27 -13.10
N GLN A 67 6.37 0.61 -12.57
CA GLN A 67 5.93 0.26 -11.21
C GLN A 67 4.94 -0.90 -11.19
N ILE A 68 5.03 -1.77 -10.18
CA ILE A 68 3.97 -2.72 -9.85
C ILE A 68 2.90 -1.98 -9.06
N LEU A 69 1.67 -1.95 -9.55
CA LEU A 69 0.57 -1.20 -8.91
C LEU A 69 -0.09 -1.94 -7.74
N GLY A 70 -0.95 -1.22 -7.02
CA GLY A 70 -1.84 -1.77 -5.98
C GLY A 70 -1.40 -1.41 -4.56
N HIS A 71 -2.18 -0.54 -3.93
CA HIS A 71 -1.95 -0.07 -2.56
C HIS A 71 -3.12 -0.39 -1.60
N GLU A 72 -4.20 -0.99 -2.10
CA GLU A 72 -5.39 -1.36 -1.33
C GLU A 72 -5.53 -2.89 -1.28
N PHE A 73 -4.74 -3.59 -0.46
CA PHE A 73 -4.74 -5.07 -0.49
C PHE A 73 -4.59 -5.76 0.84
N SER A 74 -5.20 -6.94 0.92
CA SER A 74 -4.95 -7.94 1.96
C SER A 74 -4.07 -9.05 1.42
N ALA A 75 -3.34 -9.71 2.32
CA ALA A 75 -2.39 -10.72 1.94
C ALA A 75 -2.17 -11.76 3.04
N ARG A 76 -1.64 -12.91 2.63
CA ARG A 76 -1.05 -13.90 3.53
C ARG A 76 0.41 -13.56 3.74
N VAL A 77 0.88 -13.62 4.99
CA VAL A 77 2.31 -13.57 5.27
C VAL A 77 2.92 -14.90 4.83
N LYS A 78 3.89 -14.84 3.92
CA LYS A 78 4.62 -16.02 3.44
C LYS A 78 5.91 -16.23 4.22
N LYS A 79 6.64 -15.15 4.45
CA LYS A 79 7.95 -15.16 5.12
C LYS A 79 8.21 -13.81 5.76
N VAL A 80 8.98 -13.82 6.84
CA VAL A 80 9.38 -12.62 7.58
C VAL A 80 10.89 -12.51 7.70
N GLY A 81 11.39 -11.28 7.75
CA GLY A 81 12.77 -10.96 8.09
C GLY A 81 13.10 -11.30 9.54
N SER A 82 14.39 -11.36 9.86
CA SER A 82 14.89 -11.82 11.16
C SER A 82 14.56 -10.91 12.35
N ALA A 83 14.21 -9.64 12.10
CA ALA A 83 13.83 -8.68 13.14
C ALA A 83 12.31 -8.53 13.30
N VAL A 84 11.51 -9.15 12.43
CA VAL A 84 10.05 -9.11 12.49
C VAL A 84 9.55 -10.06 13.56
N SER A 85 8.65 -9.59 14.42
CA SER A 85 8.14 -10.37 15.56
C SER A 85 6.63 -10.31 15.78
N HIS A 86 5.92 -9.34 15.18
CA HIS A 86 4.48 -9.13 15.40
C HIS A 86 3.59 -9.89 14.40
N VAL A 87 4.16 -10.45 13.34
CA VAL A 87 3.47 -11.30 12.35
C VAL A 87 4.33 -12.53 12.03
N SER A 88 3.68 -13.63 11.66
CA SER A 88 4.30 -14.92 11.34
C SER A 88 3.78 -15.47 10.00
N PRO A 89 4.54 -16.37 9.34
CA PRO A 89 4.05 -17.10 8.17
C PRO A 89 2.68 -17.74 8.41
N GLY A 90 1.75 -17.51 7.50
CA GLY A 90 0.36 -17.96 7.58
C GLY A 90 -0.63 -16.89 8.04
N ASP A 91 -0.17 -15.84 8.73
CA ASP A 91 -1.03 -14.76 9.20
C ASP A 91 -1.71 -14.02 8.04
N ARG A 92 -2.93 -13.54 8.29
CA ARG A 92 -3.66 -12.66 7.37
C ARG A 92 -3.42 -11.23 7.78
N VAL A 93 -3.04 -10.39 6.82
CA VAL A 93 -2.71 -8.99 7.04
C VAL A 93 -3.42 -8.09 6.03
N SER A 94 -3.72 -6.87 6.45
CA SER A 94 -3.98 -5.74 5.57
C SER A 94 -2.70 -4.93 5.43
N ILE A 95 -2.46 -4.37 4.25
CA ILE A 95 -1.29 -3.53 4.01
C ILE A 95 -1.66 -2.06 4.22
N GLN A 96 -1.00 -1.42 5.20
CA GLN A 96 -0.96 0.03 5.32
C GLN A 96 0.19 0.52 4.41
N PRO A 97 -0.07 1.16 3.26
CA PRO A 97 0.91 1.22 2.18
C PRO A 97 1.98 2.30 2.36
N LEU A 98 1.81 3.23 3.31
CA LEU A 98 2.71 4.37 3.46
C LEU A 98 4.08 3.97 4.03
N LEU A 99 5.12 4.50 3.41
CA LEU A 99 6.52 4.33 3.79
C LEU A 99 7.08 5.72 4.10
N SER A 100 7.89 5.86 5.15
CA SER A 100 8.62 7.11 5.38
C SER A 100 9.92 6.82 6.14
N PRO A 101 10.91 7.72 6.06
CA PRO A 101 12.01 7.70 7.02
C PRO A 101 11.47 7.66 8.46
N ARG A 102 12.21 6.99 9.35
CA ARG A 102 11.81 6.82 10.76
C ARG A 102 12.45 7.84 11.70
N ASP A 103 13.34 8.68 11.19
CA ASP A 103 14.17 9.60 11.95
C ASP A 103 14.03 11.08 11.52
N ASP A 104 13.13 11.37 10.58
CA ASP A 104 12.87 12.74 10.12
C ASP A 104 12.01 13.55 11.10
N TYR A 105 11.81 14.84 10.77
CA TYR A 105 11.04 15.78 11.58
C TYR A 105 9.60 15.31 11.88
N TYR A 106 8.93 14.73 10.89
CA TYR A 106 7.53 14.33 10.99
C TYR A 106 7.40 12.96 11.66
N ALA A 107 8.30 12.04 11.33
CA ALA A 107 8.37 10.70 11.89
C ALA A 107 8.58 10.72 13.41
N LYS A 108 9.48 11.59 13.89
CA LYS A 108 9.71 11.82 15.34
C LYS A 108 8.48 12.34 16.10
N ARG A 109 7.43 12.76 15.39
CA ARG A 109 6.18 13.28 15.95
C ARG A 109 4.97 12.40 15.64
N GLY A 110 5.19 11.22 15.08
CA GLY A 110 4.11 10.32 14.65
C GLY A 110 3.35 10.80 13.41
N LEU A 111 3.86 11.80 12.68
CA LEU A 111 3.21 12.42 11.52
C LEU A 111 3.77 11.88 10.20
N TYR A 112 4.05 10.57 10.12
CA TYR A 112 4.74 9.92 8.99
C TYR A 112 4.18 10.28 7.61
N HIS A 113 2.85 10.42 7.51
CA HIS A 113 2.10 10.79 6.30
C HIS A 113 2.39 12.21 5.78
N LEU A 114 3.07 13.06 6.56
CA LEU A 114 3.48 14.41 6.17
C LEU A 114 4.96 14.49 5.75
N SER A 115 5.69 13.36 5.77
CA SER A 115 7.09 13.35 5.35
C SER A 115 7.21 13.78 3.88
N PRO A 116 8.12 14.72 3.55
CA PRO A 116 8.40 15.07 2.14
C PRO A 116 9.10 13.93 1.38
N LYS A 117 9.48 12.87 2.09
CA LYS A 117 10.12 11.65 1.56
C LYS A 117 9.18 10.44 1.63
N MET A 118 7.89 10.66 1.84
CA MET A 118 6.89 9.60 1.94
C MET A 118 6.79 8.83 0.62
N GLY A 119 6.93 7.51 0.71
CA GLY A 119 6.62 6.57 -0.37
C GLY A 119 5.32 5.80 -0.12
N CYS A 120 4.90 5.02 -1.10
CA CYS A 120 3.69 4.22 -1.03
C CYS A 120 3.91 2.88 -1.75
N VAL A 121 3.66 1.76 -1.07
CA VAL A 121 3.61 0.42 -1.67
C VAL A 121 2.60 0.46 -2.81
N GLY A 122 2.97 0.00 -4.02
CA GLY A 122 2.09 0.05 -5.18
C GLY A 122 2.09 1.35 -5.98
N LEU A 123 2.87 2.37 -5.61
CA LEU A 123 3.00 3.62 -6.37
C LEU A 123 4.44 4.14 -6.43
N SER A 124 5.19 4.05 -5.34
CA SER A 124 6.59 4.51 -5.24
C SER A 124 7.43 3.54 -4.40
N TRP A 125 7.22 2.24 -4.64
CA TRP A 125 7.94 1.12 -4.05
C TRP A 125 8.18 0.05 -5.10
N ALA A 126 9.18 -0.82 -4.91
CA ALA A 126 9.47 -1.88 -5.87
C ALA A 126 8.31 -2.87 -6.07
N TRP A 127 7.40 -2.97 -5.09
CA TRP A 127 6.32 -3.94 -5.03
C TRP A 127 4.95 -3.29 -4.80
N GLY A 128 3.89 -3.98 -5.20
CA GLY A 128 2.49 -3.60 -5.03
C GLY A 128 1.58 -4.82 -4.96
N GLY A 129 0.32 -4.60 -4.58
CA GLY A 129 -0.69 -5.65 -4.36
C GLY A 129 -1.25 -6.28 -5.63
N MET A 130 -1.05 -5.66 -6.80
CA MET A 130 -1.45 -6.25 -8.10
C MET A 130 -0.35 -7.17 -8.66
N ALA A 131 0.16 -8.06 -7.82
CA ALA A 131 1.15 -9.07 -8.16
C ALA A 131 0.93 -10.34 -7.33
N GLU A 132 1.48 -11.46 -7.79
CA GLU A 132 1.37 -12.72 -7.06
C GLU A 132 2.10 -12.70 -5.70
N GLN A 133 3.13 -11.86 -5.55
CA GLN A 133 3.87 -11.62 -4.30
C GLN A 133 4.32 -10.16 -4.20
N ALA A 134 4.49 -9.68 -2.98
CA ALA A 134 5.06 -8.36 -2.68
C ALA A 134 5.96 -8.43 -1.44
N VAL A 135 7.01 -7.61 -1.41
CA VAL A 135 7.77 -7.35 -0.18
C VAL A 135 7.38 -5.98 0.35
N VAL A 136 7.01 -5.91 1.62
CA VAL A 136 6.68 -4.68 2.34
C VAL A 136 7.52 -4.60 3.61
N LYS A 137 7.56 -3.43 4.26
CA LYS A 137 8.17 -3.34 5.60
C LYS A 137 7.24 -3.93 6.64
N ASP A 138 7.82 -4.41 7.73
CA ASP A 138 7.14 -5.00 8.88
C ASP A 138 5.94 -4.18 9.37
N TYR A 139 6.12 -2.86 9.48
CA TYR A 139 5.11 -1.91 9.90
C TYR A 139 3.99 -1.70 8.88
N ASN A 140 4.18 -2.08 7.62
CA ASN A 140 3.10 -2.02 6.63
C ASN A 140 2.12 -3.18 6.83
N ALA A 141 2.58 -4.32 7.35
CA ALA A 141 1.77 -5.52 7.53
C ALA A 141 0.99 -5.46 8.85
N GLN A 142 -0.31 -5.19 8.77
CA GLN A 142 -1.21 -5.08 9.92
C GLN A 142 -2.07 -6.35 10.02
N PRO A 143 -1.95 -7.17 11.10
CA PRO A 143 -2.74 -8.38 11.25
C PRO A 143 -4.23 -8.05 11.30
N ILE A 144 -5.05 -8.85 10.61
CA ILE A 144 -6.51 -8.69 10.60
C ILE A 144 -7.21 -9.74 11.46
N PRO A 145 -8.30 -9.40 12.16
CA PRO A 145 -9.11 -10.37 12.90
C PRO A 145 -9.63 -11.52 12.02
N GLN A 146 -9.73 -12.72 12.59
CA GLN A 146 -10.17 -13.92 11.87
C GLN A 146 -11.57 -13.79 11.26
N ASN A 147 -12.44 -12.98 11.86
CA ASN A 147 -13.82 -12.77 11.40
C ASN A 147 -13.94 -11.78 10.23
N LEU A 148 -12.86 -11.12 9.81
CA LEU A 148 -12.86 -10.34 8.58
C LEU A 148 -12.58 -11.24 7.38
N THR A 149 -13.29 -11.03 6.28
CA THR A 149 -12.97 -11.61 4.96
C THR A 149 -11.71 -10.98 4.37
N ASP A 150 -11.11 -11.62 3.36
CA ASP A 150 -9.91 -11.07 2.72
C ASP A 150 -10.24 -9.75 1.99
N GLU A 151 -11.41 -9.67 1.38
CA GLU A 151 -11.93 -8.46 0.74
C GLU A 151 -12.13 -7.32 1.74
N GLN A 152 -12.71 -7.62 2.92
CA GLN A 152 -12.80 -6.63 4.00
C GLN A 152 -11.42 -6.17 4.49
N GLY A 153 -10.44 -7.08 4.50
CA GLY A 153 -9.04 -6.74 4.77
C GLY A 153 -8.48 -5.73 3.77
N ALA A 154 -8.72 -5.92 2.46
CA ALA A 154 -8.26 -4.98 1.43
C ALA A 154 -8.93 -3.60 1.54
N MET A 155 -10.18 -3.56 2.03
CA MET A 155 -10.92 -2.30 2.24
C MET A 155 -10.47 -1.50 3.47
N ILE A 156 -9.54 -2.01 4.29
CA ILE A 156 -9.06 -1.29 5.48
C ILE A 156 -8.31 -0.01 5.10
N GLU A 157 -7.49 -0.03 4.04
CA GLU A 157 -6.76 1.16 3.57
C GLU A 157 -7.71 2.30 3.21
N PRO A 158 -8.72 2.12 2.31
CA PRO A 158 -9.62 3.21 1.97
C PRO A 158 -10.52 3.61 3.14
N ALA A 159 -10.90 2.66 4.00
CA ALA A 159 -11.63 2.97 5.24
C ALA A 159 -10.80 3.83 6.21
N ALA A 160 -9.49 3.60 6.30
CA ALA A 160 -8.58 4.39 7.14
C ALA A 160 -8.47 5.83 6.64
N VAL A 161 -8.49 6.06 5.32
CA VAL A 161 -8.55 7.42 4.74
C VAL A 161 -9.83 8.15 5.19
N ALA A 162 -10.98 7.47 5.08
CA ALA A 162 -12.25 8.04 5.54
C ALA A 162 -12.25 8.32 7.05
N MET A 163 -11.76 7.38 7.86
CA MET A 163 -11.66 7.53 9.31
C MET A 163 -10.74 8.69 9.69
N TYR A 164 -9.61 8.85 9.02
CA TYR A 164 -8.72 10.00 9.24
C TYR A 164 -9.44 11.33 8.97
N GLY A 165 -10.30 11.41 7.95
CA GLY A 165 -11.14 12.57 7.69
C GLY A 165 -12.15 12.86 8.81
N VAL A 166 -12.79 11.82 9.34
CA VAL A 166 -13.72 11.90 10.49
C VAL A 166 -12.99 12.43 11.73
N ASP A 167 -11.83 11.86 12.05
CA ASP A 167 -11.01 12.27 13.20
C ASP A 167 -10.52 13.72 13.06
N ARG A 168 -9.98 14.08 11.89
CA ARG A 168 -9.50 15.45 11.62
C ARG A 168 -10.63 16.48 11.59
N GLY A 169 -11.83 16.06 11.21
CA GLY A 169 -13.04 16.87 11.25
C GLY A 169 -13.62 17.08 12.65
N GLY A 170 -13.12 16.37 13.66
CA GLY A 170 -13.66 16.44 15.03
C GLY A 170 -15.11 15.95 15.11
N VAL A 171 -15.50 15.02 14.25
CA VAL A 171 -16.86 14.48 14.19
C VAL A 171 -17.15 13.72 15.49
N THR A 172 -18.27 14.05 16.14
CA THR A 172 -18.68 13.47 17.41
C THR A 172 -20.19 13.17 17.38
N ALA A 173 -20.70 12.53 18.44
CA ALA A 173 -22.13 12.28 18.55
C ALA A 173 -22.93 13.60 18.48
N GLY A 174 -23.92 13.65 17.58
CA GLY A 174 -24.72 14.84 17.30
C GLY A 174 -24.17 15.76 16.21
N SER A 175 -22.98 15.50 15.65
CA SER A 175 -22.49 16.22 14.48
C SER A 175 -23.37 16.00 13.26
N THR A 176 -23.55 17.04 12.44
CA THR A 176 -24.12 16.94 11.09
C THR A 176 -22.97 16.98 10.09
N VAL A 177 -22.89 15.97 9.22
CA VAL A 177 -21.81 15.82 8.23
C VAL A 177 -22.38 15.80 6.82
N LEU A 178 -21.79 16.57 5.91
CA LEU A 178 -22.06 16.47 4.47
C LEU A 178 -20.99 15.60 3.81
N VAL A 179 -21.40 14.48 3.22
CA VAL A 179 -20.53 13.67 2.34
C VAL A 179 -20.85 14.05 0.90
N SER A 180 -19.93 14.76 0.23
CA SER A 180 -20.08 15.18 -1.16
C SER A 180 -19.24 14.30 -2.08
N GLY A 181 -19.91 13.48 -2.89
CA GLY A 181 -19.31 12.50 -3.79
C GLY A 181 -19.60 11.07 -3.34
N ALA A 182 -20.26 10.29 -4.20
CA ALA A 182 -20.61 8.89 -3.94
C ALA A 182 -20.27 8.04 -5.17
N ARG A 183 -18.98 7.85 -5.41
CA ARG A 183 -18.52 7.04 -6.54
C ARG A 183 -18.90 5.59 -6.30
N LEU A 184 -19.97 5.13 -6.95
CA LEU A 184 -20.26 3.72 -7.12
C LEU A 184 -19.29 3.19 -8.18
N ALA A 185 -18.31 2.38 -7.77
CA ALA A 185 -17.63 1.48 -8.70
C ALA A 185 -18.68 0.47 -9.18
N ARG A 186 -19.17 0.65 -10.41
CA ARG A 186 -19.89 -0.37 -11.17
C ARG A 186 -18.96 -0.91 -12.23
#